data_AF-A0A1Y3B765-F1
#
_entry.id   AF-A0A1Y3B765-F1
#
_cell.length_a   1.000
_cell.length_b   1.000
_cell.length_c   1.000
_cell.angle_alpha   90.00
_cell.angle_beta   90.00
_cell.angle_gamma   90.00
#
_symmetry.space_group_name_H-M   'P 1'
#
loop_
_entity.id
_entity.type
_entity.pdbx_description
1 polymer ?
#
loop_
_entity_poly.entity_id
_entity_poly.type
_entity_poly.pdbx_seq_one_letter_code
_entity_poly.pdbx_strand_id
1 'polypeptide(L)'
;MLITRIVALYPRGQSKNIVTKIGQQIRNDSTFTKEAEKFMAKHAKRGSPQSPYMLGLTYKIQLTSMLSLTHRFTGVGLGLIIYGFGIAELLYSNKNFSQLLESYSAVIPCKSIFKIMCGTALAYHTFNGVRHLCWDMGYGYSIPRLYLTGYAVLGKFIQKFESKTFQSKFIISQTGLTALCMVALVMANKQ
;
A
#
# COMPACT_ATOMS: atom_id res chain seq x y z
N MET A 1 20.46 -13.80 -26.54
CA MET A 1 20.28 -15.25 -26.31
C MET A 1 21.36 -15.91 -25.44
N LEU A 2 22.58 -15.35 -25.30
CA LEU A 2 23.62 -15.94 -24.43
C LEU A 2 23.34 -15.79 -22.92
N ILE A 3 22.87 -14.61 -22.48
CA ILE A 3 22.63 -14.33 -21.05
C ILE A 3 21.55 -15.26 -20.47
N THR A 4 20.51 -15.56 -21.26
CA THR A 4 19.40 -16.42 -20.85
C THR A 4 19.81 -17.88 -20.64
N ARG A 5 20.81 -18.37 -21.38
CA ARG A 5 21.33 -19.73 -21.23
C ARG A 5 22.29 -19.88 -20.04
N ILE A 6 23.06 -18.85 -19.72
CA ILE A 6 23.95 -18.84 -18.54
C ILE A 6 23.14 -18.84 -17.24
N VAL A 7 22.04 -18.06 -17.20
CA VAL A 7 21.16 -17.99 -16.02
C VAL A 7 20.41 -19.31 -15.75
N ALA A 8 20.17 -20.13 -16.78
CA ALA A 8 19.49 -21.42 -16.66
C ALA A 8 20.37 -22.54 -16.07
N LEU A 9 21.71 -22.41 -16.13
CA LEU A 9 22.66 -23.39 -15.59
C LEU A 9 22.93 -23.23 -14.09
N TYR A 10 22.41 -22.17 -13.47
CA TYR A 10 22.62 -21.89 -12.05
C TYR A 10 21.38 -22.28 -11.24
N PRO A 11 21.51 -23.01 -10.12
CA PRO A 11 20.38 -23.33 -9.25
C PRO A 11 19.67 -22.02 -8.82
N ARG A 12 18.35 -21.95 -9.04
CA ARG A 12 17.50 -20.74 -8.93
C ARG A 12 17.59 -19.97 -7.59
N GLY A 13 18.16 -20.57 -6.54
CA GLY A 13 18.41 -19.94 -5.24
C GLY A 13 19.77 -19.23 -5.10
N GLN A 14 20.81 -19.70 -5.78
CA GLN A 14 22.17 -19.13 -5.66
C GLN A 14 22.39 -17.94 -6.60
N SER A 15 21.80 -17.98 -7.81
CA SER A 15 21.87 -16.89 -8.79
C SER A 15 21.24 -15.59 -8.26
N LYS A 16 20.11 -15.67 -7.54
CA LYS A 16 19.43 -14.49 -6.98
C LYS A 16 20.31 -13.73 -5.98
N ASN A 17 21.05 -14.43 -5.12
CA ASN A 17 21.96 -13.84 -4.14
C ASN A 17 23.19 -13.23 -4.80
N ILE A 18 23.69 -13.81 -5.89
CA ILE A 18 24.84 -13.27 -6.63
C ILE A 18 24.42 -12.03 -7.43
N VAL A 19 23.28 -12.07 -8.12
CA VAL A 19 22.76 -10.93 -8.91
C VAL A 19 22.39 -9.76 -8.00
N THR A 20 21.78 -10.01 -6.84
CA THR A 20 21.49 -8.95 -5.86
C THR A 20 22.75 -8.39 -5.23
N LYS A 21 23.74 -9.22 -4.88
CA LYS A 21 25.04 -8.75 -4.38
C LYS A 21 25.79 -7.91 -5.42
N ILE A 22 25.84 -8.36 -6.67
CA ILE A 22 26.46 -7.61 -7.76
C ILE A 22 25.70 -6.30 -8.01
N GLY A 23 24.37 -6.31 -8.02
CA GLY A 23 23.56 -5.08 -8.18
C GLY A 23 23.70 -4.10 -7.02
N GLN A 24 23.82 -4.60 -5.78
CA GLN A 24 24.12 -3.78 -4.60
C GLN A 24 25.55 -3.24 -4.66
N GLN A 25 26.51 -4.06 -5.05
CA GLN A 25 27.90 -3.64 -5.20
C GLN A 25 28.05 -2.61 -6.31
N ILE A 26 27.44 -2.79 -7.48
CA ILE A 26 27.41 -1.79 -8.57
C ILE A 26 26.75 -0.49 -8.11
N ARG A 27 25.66 -0.57 -7.33
CA ARG A 27 24.99 0.61 -6.77
C ARG A 27 25.90 1.34 -5.79
N ASN A 28 26.57 0.62 -4.90
CA ASN A 28 27.49 1.17 -3.90
C ASN A 28 28.80 1.67 -4.53
N ASP A 29 29.22 1.06 -5.63
CA ASP A 29 30.39 1.46 -6.40
C ASP A 29 30.14 2.62 -7.35
N SER A 30 28.87 2.98 -7.56
CA SER A 30 28.52 4.16 -8.34
C SER A 30 29.19 5.38 -7.74
N THR A 31 29.77 6.22 -8.60
CA THR A 31 30.41 7.47 -8.17
C THR A 31 29.42 8.35 -7.41
N PHE A 32 28.14 8.31 -7.78
CA PHE A 32 27.06 9.05 -7.11
C PHE A 32 26.86 8.64 -5.65
N THR A 33 26.84 7.36 -5.31
CA THR A 33 26.66 6.92 -3.91
C THR A 33 27.84 7.31 -3.05
N LYS A 34 29.07 7.15 -3.56
CA LYS A 34 30.30 7.54 -2.85
C LYS A 34 30.33 9.06 -2.59
N GLU A 35 29.95 9.88 -3.56
CA GLU A 35 29.86 11.33 -3.38
C GLU A 35 28.73 11.73 -2.43
N ALA A 36 27.57 11.07 -2.49
CA ALA A 36 26.46 11.30 -1.57
C ALA A 36 26.84 10.96 -0.12
N GLU A 37 27.50 9.81 0.11
CA GLU A 37 28.01 9.41 1.42
C GLU A 37 29.03 10.40 1.96
N LYS A 38 29.99 10.84 1.13
CA LYS A 38 30.98 11.85 1.48
C LYS A 38 30.32 13.20 1.83
N PHE A 39 29.30 13.61 1.09
CA PHE A 39 28.52 14.81 1.36
C PHE A 39 27.76 14.68 2.69
N MET A 40 27.06 13.57 2.93
CA MET A 40 26.37 13.31 4.19
C MET A 40 27.33 13.29 5.39
N ALA A 41 28.47 12.61 5.27
CA ALA A 41 29.50 12.55 6.31
C ALA A 41 30.10 13.94 6.62
N LYS A 42 30.32 14.76 5.58
CA LYS A 42 30.77 16.16 5.74
C LYS A 42 29.77 17.00 6.52
N HIS A 43 28.47 16.88 6.24
CA HIS A 43 27.42 17.61 6.94
C HIS A 43 27.19 17.10 8.37
N ALA A 44 27.27 15.79 8.59
CA ALA A 44 27.21 15.17 9.91
C ALA A 44 28.39 15.65 10.80
N LYS A 45 29.62 15.68 10.26
CA LYS A 45 30.80 16.21 10.97
C LYS A 45 30.66 17.69 11.33
N ARG A 46 29.98 18.49 10.49
CA ARG A 46 29.74 19.91 10.72
C ARG A 46 28.56 20.19 11.66
N GLY A 47 27.76 19.19 12.03
CA GLY A 47 26.56 19.38 12.84
C GLY A 47 25.51 20.28 12.17
N SER A 48 25.43 20.27 10.83
CA SER A 48 24.46 21.12 10.12
C SER A 48 23.03 20.63 10.40
N PRO A 49 22.13 21.50 10.90
CA PRO A 49 20.75 21.11 11.15
C PRO A 49 20.03 20.83 9.82
N GLN A 50 19.22 19.79 9.78
CA GLN A 50 18.34 19.50 8.65
C GLN A 50 17.22 20.55 8.61
N SER A 51 16.96 21.14 7.44
CA SER A 51 15.82 22.05 7.27
C SER A 51 14.50 21.34 7.57
N PRO A 52 13.50 22.00 8.19
CA PRO A 52 12.22 21.38 8.54
C PRO A 52 11.47 20.91 7.28
N TYR A 53 11.07 19.63 7.25
CA TYR A 53 10.52 19.00 6.04
C TYR A 53 9.31 18.05 6.26
N MET A 54 9.08 17.55 7.48
CA MET A 54 8.17 16.41 7.67
C MET A 54 6.69 16.79 7.74
N LEU A 55 6.25 17.65 8.66
CA LEU A 55 4.81 17.96 8.85
C LEU A 55 4.61 19.34 9.51
N GLY A 56 3.53 20.04 9.14
CA GLY A 56 2.96 21.16 9.91
C GLY A 56 3.47 22.56 9.52
N LEU A 57 4.73 22.87 9.80
CA LEU A 57 5.22 24.27 9.78
C LEU A 57 5.68 24.78 8.41
N THR A 58 6.13 23.89 7.51
CA THR A 58 6.74 24.30 6.22
C THR A 58 6.09 23.61 5.02
N TYR A 59 5.45 22.45 5.20
CA TYR A 59 4.91 21.65 4.11
C TYR A 59 3.38 21.77 4.00
N LYS A 60 2.88 22.16 2.83
CA LYS A 60 1.44 22.24 2.56
C LYS A 60 0.86 20.84 2.35
N ILE A 61 -0.07 20.44 3.22
CA ILE A 61 -0.77 19.15 3.09
C ILE A 61 -1.62 19.16 1.81
N GLN A 62 -1.25 18.30 0.86
CA GLN A 62 -1.97 18.09 -0.39
C GLN A 62 -2.82 16.82 -0.30
N LEU A 63 -3.94 16.79 -1.02
CA LEU A 63 -4.84 15.63 -1.08
C LEU A 63 -4.10 14.35 -1.49
N THR A 64 -3.13 14.50 -2.39
CA THR A 64 -2.29 13.42 -2.93
C THR A 64 -1.38 12.80 -1.87
N SER A 65 -0.71 13.64 -1.07
CA SER A 65 0.12 13.21 0.06
C SER A 65 -0.71 12.48 1.10
N MET A 66 -1.91 12.98 1.43
CA MET A 66 -2.82 12.33 2.36
C MET A 66 -3.32 10.98 1.84
N LEU A 67 -3.67 10.87 0.56
CA LEU A 67 -4.10 9.60 -0.06
C LEU A 67 -2.97 8.56 -0.05
N SER A 68 -1.72 8.96 -0.29
CA SER A 68 -0.58 8.03 -0.23
C SER A 68 -0.33 7.55 1.21
N LEU A 69 -0.35 8.47 2.18
CA LEU A 69 -0.14 8.15 3.59
C LEU A 69 -1.20 7.17 4.12
N THR A 70 -2.48 7.46 3.84
CA THR A 70 -3.59 6.57 4.23
C THR A 70 -3.56 5.23 3.48
N HIS A 71 -3.07 5.16 2.25
CA HIS A 71 -2.88 3.88 1.54
C HIS A 71 -1.83 3.00 2.23
N ARG A 72 -0.74 3.60 2.71
CA ARG A 72 0.26 2.89 3.52
C ARG A 72 -0.31 2.42 4.85
N PHE A 73 -1.02 3.29 5.58
CA PHE A 73 -1.62 2.93 6.86
C PHE A 73 -2.66 1.80 6.73
N THR A 74 -3.52 1.86 5.72
CA THR A 74 -4.51 0.79 5.47
C THR A 74 -3.83 -0.52 5.05
N GLY A 75 -2.74 -0.46 4.27
CA GLY A 75 -1.95 -1.64 3.91
C GLY A 75 -1.28 -2.30 5.11
N VAL A 76 -0.61 -1.51 5.95
CA VAL A 76 0.01 -2.00 7.20
C VAL A 76 -1.05 -2.55 8.15
N GLY A 77 -2.15 -1.82 8.36
CA GLY A 77 -3.23 -2.24 9.25
C GLY A 77 -3.87 -3.56 8.82
N LEU A 78 -4.23 -3.70 7.54
CA LEU A 78 -4.79 -4.94 7.00
C LEU A 78 -3.77 -6.09 7.04
N GLY A 79 -2.50 -5.81 6.74
CA GLY A 79 -1.42 -6.78 6.85
C GLY A 79 -1.27 -7.31 8.26
N LEU A 80 -1.20 -6.43 9.27
CA LEU A 80 -1.12 -6.82 10.68
C LEU A 80 -2.32 -7.66 11.12
N ILE A 81 -3.52 -7.37 10.63
CA ILE A 81 -4.71 -8.16 10.92
C ILE A 81 -4.56 -9.58 10.35
N ILE A 82 -4.20 -9.71 9.07
CA ILE A 82 -4.06 -11.02 8.41
C ILE A 82 -2.93 -11.84 9.03
N TYR A 83 -1.73 -11.25 9.19
CA TYR A 83 -0.59 -11.92 9.81
C TYR A 83 -0.84 -12.22 11.29
N GLY A 84 -1.51 -11.32 12.02
CA GLY A 84 -1.87 -11.53 13.42
C GLY A 84 -2.80 -12.72 13.60
N PHE A 85 -3.84 -12.83 12.78
CA PHE A 85 -4.73 -14.00 12.79
C PHE A 85 -4.00 -15.29 12.37
N GLY A 86 -3.17 -15.24 11.33
CA GLY A 86 -2.41 -16.42 10.88
C GLY A 86 -1.40 -16.92 11.91
N ILE A 87 -0.66 -16.03 12.57
CA ILE A 87 0.28 -16.40 13.64
C ILE A 87 -0.48 -16.93 14.86
N ALA A 88 -1.61 -16.32 15.22
CA ALA A 88 -2.40 -16.78 16.34
C ALA A 88 -2.97 -18.18 16.11
N GLU A 89 -3.42 -18.50 14.89
CA GLU A 89 -3.86 -19.86 14.55
C GLU A 89 -2.71 -20.88 14.68
N LEU A 90 -1.51 -20.53 14.23
CA LEU A 90 -0.33 -21.39 14.38
C LEU A 90 0.08 -21.60 15.85
N LEU A 91 0.02 -20.55 16.67
CA LEU A 91 0.37 -20.64 18.10
C LEU A 91 -0.70 -21.37 18.93
N TYR A 92 -1.97 -21.26 18.54
CA TYR A 92 -3.10 -21.87 19.23
C TYR A 92 -3.70 -23.05 18.45
N SER A 93 -2.85 -23.87 17.80
CA SER A 93 -3.24 -25.04 16.99
C SER A 93 -4.12 -26.07 17.72
N ASN A 94 -4.24 -26.00 19.05
CA ASN A 94 -5.09 -26.88 19.86
C ASN A 94 -6.54 -26.37 19.99
N LYS A 95 -6.86 -25.16 19.52
CA LYS A 95 -8.21 -24.60 19.54
C LYS A 95 -8.82 -24.66 18.16
N ASN A 96 -10.10 -25.01 18.09
CA ASN A 96 -10.87 -24.88 16.85
C ASN A 96 -11.04 -23.40 16.50
N PHE A 97 -11.16 -23.10 15.19
CA PHE A 97 -11.34 -21.73 14.70
C PHE A 97 -12.53 -21.00 15.38
N SER A 98 -13.60 -21.73 15.73
CA SER A 98 -14.75 -21.20 16.48
C SER A 98 -14.40 -20.71 17.88
N GLN A 99 -13.54 -21.42 18.61
CA GLN A 99 -13.10 -21.04 19.96
C GLN A 99 -12.13 -19.86 19.93
N LEU A 100 -11.32 -19.77 18.87
CA LEU A 100 -10.43 -18.63 18.64
C LEU A 100 -11.25 -17.37 18.31
N LEU A 101 -12.27 -17.49 17.46
CA LEU A 101 -13.24 -16.42 17.15
C LEU A 101 -13.94 -15.91 18.40
N GLU A 102 -14.40 -16.81 19.28
CA GLU A 102 -15.05 -16.45 20.54
C GLU A 102 -14.10 -15.65 21.43
N SER A 103 -12.83 -16.08 21.53
CA SER A 103 -11.77 -15.40 22.27
C SER A 103 -11.52 -13.98 21.75
N TYR A 104 -11.47 -13.78 20.42
CA TYR A 104 -11.37 -12.43 19.85
C TYR A 104 -12.62 -11.59 20.08
N SER A 105 -13.79 -12.23 20.08
CA SER A 105 -15.05 -11.57 20.30
C SER A 105 -15.19 -11.02 21.72
N ALA A 106 -14.45 -11.55 22.69
CA ALA A 106 -14.37 -11.05 24.05
C ALA A 106 -13.43 -9.84 24.18
N VAL A 107 -12.39 -9.76 23.34
CA VAL A 107 -11.36 -8.70 23.39
C VAL A 107 -11.76 -7.46 22.58
N ILE A 108 -12.56 -7.62 21.52
CA ILE A 108 -12.95 -6.51 20.64
C ILE A 108 -14.22 -5.83 21.20
N PRO A 109 -14.11 -4.62 21.80
CA PRO A 109 -15.23 -3.98 22.51
C PRO A 109 -16.37 -3.52 21.57
N CYS A 110 -16.10 -3.36 20.27
CA CYS A 110 -17.09 -2.92 19.27
C CYS A 110 -16.96 -3.70 17.96
N LYS A 111 -17.53 -4.90 17.91
CA LYS A 111 -17.48 -5.82 16.75
C LYS A 111 -17.99 -5.18 15.46
N SER A 112 -19.07 -4.41 15.54
CA SER A 112 -19.67 -3.74 14.38
C SER A 112 -18.75 -2.66 13.80
N ILE A 113 -18.15 -1.84 14.66
CA ILE A 113 -17.22 -0.78 14.24
C ILE A 113 -15.97 -1.39 13.62
N PHE A 114 -15.43 -2.46 14.22
CA PHE A 114 -14.26 -3.16 13.69
C PHE A 114 -14.53 -3.73 12.29
N LYS A 115 -15.67 -4.41 12.09
CA LYS A 115 -16.07 -4.91 10.75
C LYS A 115 -16.20 -3.79 9.72
N ILE A 116 -16.81 -2.67 10.10
CA ILE A 116 -16.94 -1.49 9.23
C ILE A 116 -15.55 -0.95 8.88
N MET A 117 -14.68 -0.76 9.87
CA MET A 117 -13.33 -0.22 9.69
C MET A 117 -12.46 -1.11 8.79
N CYS A 118 -12.49 -2.43 8.99
CA CYS A 118 -11.77 -3.37 8.14
C CYS A 118 -12.33 -3.38 6.71
N GLY A 119 -13.66 -3.39 6.56
CA GLY A 119 -14.30 -3.36 5.25
C GLY A 119 -13.99 -2.07 4.47
N THR A 120 -14.02 -0.92 5.14
CA THR A 120 -13.69 0.37 4.53
C THR A 120 -12.21 0.50 4.20
N ALA A 121 -11.32 0.06 5.10
CA ALA A 121 -9.89 0.03 4.86
C ALA A 121 -9.54 -0.85 3.65
N LEU A 122 -10.15 -2.05 3.54
CA LEU A 122 -9.93 -2.96 2.41
C LEU A 122 -10.42 -2.38 1.08
N ALA A 123 -11.63 -1.83 1.06
CA ALA A 123 -12.18 -1.19 -0.13
C ALA A 123 -11.28 -0.03 -0.58
N TYR A 124 -10.94 0.88 0.34
CA TYR A 124 -10.05 2.00 0.07
C TYR A 124 -8.68 1.57 -0.45
N HIS A 125 -8.04 0.61 0.23
CA HIS A 125 -6.71 0.13 -0.15
C HIS A 125 -6.72 -0.50 -1.54
N THR A 126 -7.77 -1.26 -1.88
CA THR A 126 -7.92 -1.90 -3.19
C THR A 126 -8.13 -0.86 -4.30
N PHE A 127 -9.06 0.09 -4.14
CA PHE A 127 -9.32 1.09 -5.17
C PHE A 127 -8.13 2.04 -5.37
N ASN A 128 -7.47 2.45 -4.28
CA ASN A 128 -6.27 3.29 -4.38
C ASN A 128 -5.08 2.48 -4.96
N GLY A 129 -4.99 1.18 -4.66
CA GLY A 129 -4.03 0.27 -5.29
C GLY A 129 -4.21 0.17 -6.81
N VAL A 130 -5.44 0.02 -7.29
CA VAL A 130 -5.73 0.05 -8.75
C VAL A 130 -5.30 1.37 -9.37
N ARG A 131 -5.55 2.50 -8.69
CA ARG A 131 -5.08 3.82 -9.14
C ARG A 131 -3.55 3.88 -9.25
N HIS A 132 -2.83 3.34 -8.27
CA HIS A 132 -1.36 3.25 -8.30
C HIS A 132 -0.88 2.38 -9.46
N LEU A 133 -1.50 1.23 -9.70
CA LEU A 133 -1.17 0.37 -10.86
C LEU A 133 -1.42 1.10 -12.19
N CYS A 134 -2.48 1.90 -12.28
CA CYS A 134 -2.72 2.73 -13.45
C CYS A 134 -1.60 3.78 -13.65
N TRP A 135 -1.07 4.36 -12.57
CA TRP A 135 0.07 5.27 -12.65
C TRP A 135 1.35 4.57 -13.11
N ASP A 136 1.59 3.33 -12.64
CA ASP A 136 2.73 2.51 -13.07
C ASP A 136 2.66 2.14 -14.56
N MET A 137 1.44 1.96 -15.08
CA MET A 137 1.17 1.76 -16.52
C MET A 137 1.21 3.05 -17.34
N GLY A 138 1.40 4.19 -16.69
CA GLY A 138 1.49 5.49 -17.34
C GLY A 138 0.13 6.11 -17.71
N TYR A 139 -0.92 5.86 -16.93
CA TYR A 139 -2.23 6.50 -17.09
C TYR A 139 -2.52 7.48 -15.96
N GLY A 140 -3.04 8.66 -16.30
CA GLY A 140 -3.71 9.56 -15.35
C GLY A 140 -2.85 10.25 -14.28
N TYR A 141 -1.62 10.60 -14.62
CA TYR A 141 -0.70 11.44 -13.81
C TYR A 141 -0.96 12.96 -13.94
N SER A 142 -1.82 13.40 -14.86
CA SER A 142 -2.17 14.82 -14.98
C SER A 142 -2.83 15.33 -13.70
N ILE A 143 -2.39 16.49 -13.19
CA ILE A 143 -2.91 17.15 -11.98
C ILE A 143 -4.46 17.18 -11.91
N PRO A 144 -5.22 17.59 -12.95
CA PRO A 144 -6.69 17.60 -12.85
C PRO A 144 -7.30 16.21 -12.64
N ARG A 145 -6.79 15.19 -13.35
CA ARG A 145 -7.25 13.79 -13.19
C ARG A 145 -6.85 13.20 -11.85
N LEU A 146 -5.74 13.64 -11.28
CA LEU A 146 -5.26 13.26 -9.95
C LEU A 146 -6.23 13.67 -8.83
N TYR A 147 -6.73 14.91 -8.89
CA TYR A 147 -7.76 15.40 -7.97
C TYR A 147 -9.12 14.75 -8.23
N LEU A 148 -9.53 14.60 -9.49
CA LEU A 148 -10.79 13.95 -9.85
C LEU A 148 -10.87 12.51 -9.33
N THR A 149 -9.82 11.72 -9.54
CA THR A 149 -9.74 10.35 -9.03
C THR A 149 -9.66 10.30 -7.50
N GLY A 150 -8.97 11.26 -6.87
CA GLY A 150 -8.93 11.39 -5.41
C GLY A 150 -10.30 11.67 -4.81
N TYR A 151 -11.05 12.61 -5.37
CA TYR A 151 -12.43 12.89 -4.95
C TYR A 151 -13.39 11.76 -5.31
N ALA A 152 -13.20 11.03 -6.41
CA ALA A 152 -14.03 9.87 -6.74
C ALA A 152 -13.89 8.75 -5.71
N VAL A 153 -12.68 8.49 -5.21
CA VAL A 153 -12.43 7.53 -4.13
C VAL A 153 -13.12 7.97 -2.83
N LEU A 154 -13.09 9.27 -2.51
CA LEU A 154 -13.76 9.82 -1.32
C LEU A 154 -15.28 9.95 -1.46
N GLY A 155 -15.80 10.29 -2.64
CA GLY A 155 -17.22 10.46 -2.92
C GLY A 155 -17.97 9.11 -2.91
N LYS A 156 -17.35 8.07 -3.47
CA LYS A 156 -17.88 6.69 -3.36
C LYS A 156 -17.83 6.17 -1.92
N PHE A 157 -16.92 6.68 -1.09
CA PHE A 157 -16.86 6.36 0.34
C PHE A 157 -18.05 6.96 1.10
N ILE A 158 -18.44 8.22 0.82
CA ILE A 158 -19.58 8.88 1.46
C ILE A 158 -20.91 8.24 1.03
N GLN A 159 -21.11 7.99 -0.27
CA GLN A 159 -22.37 7.43 -0.79
C GLN A 159 -22.62 5.98 -0.32
N LYS A 160 -21.55 5.22 -0.04
CA LYS A 160 -21.64 3.86 0.50
C LYS A 160 -22.06 3.83 1.98
N PHE A 161 -21.83 4.91 2.73
CA PHE A 161 -22.14 5.02 4.16
C PHE A 161 -23.63 5.32 4.42
N GLU A 162 -24.32 5.95 3.47
CA GLU A 162 -25.73 6.34 3.59
C GLU A 162 -26.71 5.18 3.35
N SER A 163 -26.30 4.14 2.61
CA SER A 163 -27.16 2.97 2.43
C SER A 163 -27.24 2.18 3.74
N LYS A 164 -28.36 2.27 4.46
CA LYS A 164 -28.75 1.49 5.66
C LYS A 164 -28.76 -0.05 5.46
N THR A 165 -28.11 -0.57 4.43
CA THR A 165 -28.10 -1.97 3.99
C THR A 165 -26.72 -2.62 4.17
N PHE A 166 -25.88 -2.08 5.06
CA PHE A 166 -24.51 -2.54 5.29
C PHE A 166 -24.42 -3.87 6.08
N GLN A 167 -25.51 -4.36 6.68
CA GLN A 167 -25.46 -5.53 7.56
C GLN A 167 -25.59 -6.89 6.86
N SER A 168 -26.17 -6.98 5.66
CA SER A 168 -26.54 -8.30 5.09
C SER A 168 -25.89 -8.69 3.76
N LYS A 169 -25.17 -7.78 3.09
CA LYS A 169 -24.59 -8.06 1.76
C LYS A 169 -23.12 -7.65 1.65
N PHE A 170 -22.31 -8.10 2.60
CA PHE A 170 -20.85 -8.16 2.44
C PHE A 170 -20.46 -9.40 1.60
N ILE A 171 -21.15 -9.60 0.48
CA ILE A 171 -20.77 -10.57 -0.55
C ILE A 171 -20.95 -9.85 -1.89
N ILE A 172 -19.80 -9.44 -2.44
CA ILE A 172 -19.47 -9.35 -3.86
C ILE A 172 -20.70 -9.22 -4.78
N SER A 173 -21.21 -8.02 -5.04
CA SER A 173 -22.14 -7.85 -6.15
C SER A 173 -22.27 -6.39 -6.61
N GLN A 174 -21.96 -6.16 -7.88
CA GLN A 174 -22.25 -5.00 -8.73
C GLN A 174 -21.64 -3.61 -8.41
N THR A 175 -21.46 -3.21 -7.15
CA THR A 175 -21.01 -1.82 -6.86
C THR A 175 -19.49 -1.60 -6.96
N GLY A 176 -18.69 -2.66 -6.77
CA GLY A 176 -17.23 -2.59 -6.96
C GLY A 176 -16.84 -2.49 -8.44
N LEU A 177 -17.59 -3.16 -9.32
CA LEU A 177 -17.35 -3.16 -10.77
C LEU A 177 -17.68 -1.80 -11.39
N THR A 178 -18.68 -1.07 -10.90
CA THR A 178 -18.98 0.31 -11.36
C THR A 178 -17.98 1.35 -10.84
N ALA A 179 -17.32 1.09 -9.71
CA ALA A 179 -16.20 1.90 -9.20
C ALA A 179 -14.92 1.65 -9.98
N LEU A 180 -14.58 0.39 -10.22
CA LEU A 180 -13.52 -0.01 -11.14
C LEU A 180 -13.80 0.50 -12.55
N CYS A 181 -15.03 0.44 -13.04
CA CYS A 181 -15.40 0.91 -14.38
C CYS A 181 -15.38 2.44 -14.47
N MET A 182 -15.80 3.19 -13.45
CA MET A 182 -15.67 4.65 -13.41
C MET A 182 -14.22 5.11 -13.30
N VAL A 183 -13.41 4.47 -12.43
CA VAL A 183 -11.97 4.76 -12.35
C VAL A 183 -11.30 4.33 -13.66
N ALA A 184 -11.63 3.17 -14.22
CA ALA A 184 -11.10 2.74 -15.52
C ALA A 184 -11.55 3.64 -16.67
N LEU A 185 -12.80 4.11 -16.72
CA LEU A 185 -13.30 5.09 -17.71
C LEU A 185 -12.59 6.44 -17.57
N VAL A 186 -12.43 6.89 -16.34
CA VAL A 186 -11.65 8.10 -16.04
C VAL A 186 -10.16 7.87 -16.30
N MET A 187 -9.64 6.65 -16.34
CA MET A 187 -8.20 6.40 -16.59
C MET A 187 -7.91 5.92 -18.02
N ALA A 188 -8.92 5.50 -18.79
CA ALA A 188 -8.79 4.93 -20.14
C ALA A 188 -8.53 5.98 -21.22
N ASN A 189 -8.77 7.27 -20.93
CA ASN A 189 -8.32 8.34 -21.82
C ASN A 189 -6.83 8.57 -21.61
N LYS A 190 -6.05 7.84 -22.42
CA LYS A 190 -4.62 8.04 -22.65
C LYS A 190 -4.39 9.52 -23.01
N GLN A 191 -3.44 10.16 -22.34
CA GLN A 191 -2.89 11.43 -22.81
C GLN A 191 -1.84 11.16 -23.88
#